data_AF-A0A0N9IET7-F1
#
_entry.id   AF-A0A0N9IET7-F1
#
_cell.length_a   1.000
_cell.length_b   1.000
_cell.length_c   1.000
_cell.angle_alpha   90.00
_cell.angle_beta   90.00
_cell.angle_gamma   90.00
#
_symmetry.space_group_name_H-M   'P 1'
#
loop_
_entity.id
_entity.type
_entity.pdbx_description
1 polymer ?
#
loop_
_entity_poly.entity_id
_entity_poly.type
_entity_poly.pdbx_seq_one_letter_code
_entity_poly.pdbx_strand_id
1 'polypeptide(L)'
;MDTPDSTTRTSALRTALRRLVLGAFVCTAVVIVLLVGQALLSATGLSADPHGYGMFAGVLFAAVLSPVALALWLLYRSMRRRDN
;
A
#
# COMPACT_ATOMS: atom_id res chain seq x y z
N MET A 1 -31.61 22.23 11.70
CA MET A 1 -32.32 21.08 11.11
C MET A 1 -31.31 20.34 10.25
N ASP A 2 -30.54 19.45 10.88
CA ASP A 2 -29.51 18.67 10.20
C ASP A 2 -30.20 17.61 9.33
N THR A 3 -29.93 17.65 8.03
CA THR A 3 -30.63 16.83 7.05
C THR A 3 -30.12 15.38 7.09
N PRO A 4 -31.00 14.36 7.21
CA PRO A 4 -30.61 12.95 7.31
C PRO A 4 -29.81 12.43 6.09
N ASP A 5 -29.99 13.07 4.94
CA ASP A 5 -29.23 12.76 3.72
C ASP A 5 -27.74 13.10 3.83
N SER A 6 -27.39 14.13 4.62
CA SER A 6 -26.00 14.53 4.81
C SER A 6 -25.22 13.47 5.57
N THR A 7 -25.79 12.97 6.67
CA THR A 7 -25.19 11.95 7.55
C THR A 7 -25.00 10.63 6.80
N THR A 8 -25.99 10.23 6.00
CA THR A 8 -25.96 9.00 5.20
C THR A 8 -24.89 9.07 4.11
N ARG A 9 -24.78 10.22 3.41
CA ARG A 9 -23.75 10.45 2.38
C ARG A 9 -22.35 10.47 2.98
N THR A 10 -22.17 11.08 4.16
CA THR A 10 -20.87 11.08 4.88
C THR A 10 -20.45 9.68 5.30
N SER A 11 -21.39 8.84 5.77
CA SER A 11 -21.13 7.44 6.13
C SER A 11 -20.73 6.59 4.91
N ALA A 12 -21.44 6.76 3.78
CA ALA A 12 -21.11 6.08 2.53
C ALA A 12 -19.73 6.48 1.99
N LEU A 13 -19.41 7.78 2.03
CA LEU A 13 -18.11 8.30 1.60
C LEU A 13 -16.96 7.77 2.47
N ARG A 14 -17.15 7.71 3.78
CA ARG A 14 -16.17 7.15 4.74
C ARG A 14 -15.91 5.67 4.44
N THR A 15 -16.97 4.92 4.15
CA THR A 15 -16.87 3.49 3.82
C THR A 15 -16.14 3.26 2.50
N ALA A 16 -16.45 4.06 1.47
CA ALA A 16 -15.76 4.02 0.19
C ALA A 16 -14.28 4.37 0.32
N LEU A 17 -13.96 5.45 1.04
CA LEU A 17 -12.58 5.87 1.32
C LEU A 17 -11.80 4.77 2.04
N ARG A 18 -12.42 4.13 3.03
CA ARG A 18 -11.80 3.05 3.81
C ARG A 18 -11.48 1.82 2.95
N ARG A 19 -12.35 1.47 2.00
CA ARG A 19 -12.10 0.40 1.03
C ARG A 19 -11.00 0.78 0.04
N LEU A 20 -10.98 2.03 -0.41
CA LEU A 20 -9.98 2.55 -1.33
C LEU A 20 -8.58 2.53 -0.70
N VAL A 21 -8.45 2.99 0.54
CA VAL A 21 -7.20 2.94 1.31
C VAL A 21 -6.73 1.50 1.51
N LEU A 22 -7.65 0.58 1.81
CA LEU A 22 -7.31 -0.84 1.99
C LEU A 22 -6.88 -1.49 0.67
N GLY A 23 -7.57 -1.19 -0.43
CA GLY A 23 -7.18 -1.64 -1.77
C GLY A 23 -5.82 -1.09 -2.19
N ALA A 24 -5.57 0.20 -1.96
CA ALA A 24 -4.28 0.83 -2.21
C ALA A 24 -3.16 0.17 -1.39
N PHE A 25 -3.40 -0.10 -0.10
CA PHE A 25 -2.46 -0.80 0.76
C PHE A 25 -2.11 -2.20 0.24
N VAL A 26 -3.12 -3.00 -0.13
CA VAL A 26 -2.91 -4.35 -0.69
C VAL A 26 -2.12 -4.27 -1.99
N CYS A 27 -2.47 -3.32 -2.88
CA CYS A 27 -1.76 -3.11 -4.13
C CYS A 27 -0.28 -2.77 -3.88
N THR A 28 0.00 -1.82 -2.98
CA THR A 28 1.37 -1.46 -2.57
C THR A 28 2.12 -2.67 -2.01
N ALA A 29 1.48 -3.48 -1.16
CA ALA A 29 2.11 -4.68 -0.61
C ALA A 29 2.49 -5.71 -1.68
N VAL A 30 1.60 -5.94 -2.66
CA VAL A 30 1.89 -6.84 -3.79
C VAL A 30 3.08 -6.32 -4.61
N VAL A 31 3.13 -5.02 -4.88
CA VAL A 31 4.27 -4.41 -5.60
C VAL A 31 5.57 -4.59 -4.82
N ILE A 32 5.57 -4.38 -3.50
CA ILE A 32 6.75 -4.64 -2.66
C ILE A 32 7.21 -6.09 -2.77
N VAL A 33 6.29 -7.06 -2.68
CA VAL A 33 6.63 -8.49 -2.79
C VAL A 33 7.24 -8.82 -4.15
N LEU A 34 6.70 -8.27 -5.25
CA LEU A 34 7.26 -8.47 -6.59
C LEU A 34 8.68 -7.90 -6.71
N LEU A 35 8.92 -6.70 -6.17
CA LEU A 35 10.24 -6.06 -6.17
C LEU A 35 11.26 -6.83 -5.34
N VAL A 36 10.85 -7.32 -4.17
CA VAL A 36 11.70 -8.18 -3.32
C VAL A 36 12.02 -9.49 -4.04
N GLY A 37 11.03 -10.11 -4.70
CA GLY A 37 11.25 -11.31 -5.50
C GLY A 37 12.25 -11.09 -6.63
N GLN A 38 12.15 -9.98 -7.36
CA GLN A 38 13.12 -9.59 -8.39
C GLN A 38 14.52 -9.35 -7.82
N ALA A 39 14.60 -8.72 -6.65
CA ALA A 39 15.87 -8.49 -5.98
C ALA A 39 16.52 -9.82 -5.54
N LEU A 40 15.75 -10.75 -4.98
CA LEU A 40 16.24 -12.08 -4.61
C LEU A 40 16.72 -12.87 -5.84
N LEU A 41 15.92 -12.92 -6.91
CA LEU A 41 16.29 -13.60 -8.15
C LEU A 41 17.59 -13.04 -8.76
N SER A 42 17.77 -11.71 -8.66
CA SER A 42 19.01 -11.05 -9.07
C SER A 42 20.18 -11.39 -8.16
N ALA A 43 19.98 -11.39 -6.83
CA ALA A 43 21.01 -11.74 -5.85
C ALA A 43 21.47 -13.19 -5.98
N THR A 44 20.57 -14.12 -6.31
CA THR A 44 20.87 -15.55 -6.49
C THR A 44 21.44 -15.88 -7.87
N GLY A 45 21.65 -14.89 -8.74
CA GLY A 45 22.19 -15.10 -10.09
C GLY A 45 21.25 -15.86 -11.05
N LEU A 46 19.97 -16.01 -10.70
CA LEU A 46 18.93 -16.62 -11.53
C LEU A 46 18.28 -15.61 -12.48
N SER A 47 18.54 -14.31 -12.28
CA SER A 47 18.18 -13.24 -13.19
C SER A 47 19.20 -13.12 -14.33
N ALA A 48 18.72 -12.85 -15.55
CA ALA A 48 19.56 -12.53 -16.70
C ALA A 48 20.16 -11.10 -16.63
N ASP A 49 20.50 -10.62 -15.43
CA ASP A 49 21.07 -9.30 -15.18
C ASP A 49 22.49 -9.44 -14.62
N PRO A 50 23.54 -9.36 -15.46
CA PRO A 50 24.93 -9.51 -15.04
C PRO A 50 25.43 -8.34 -14.17
N HIS A 51 24.68 -7.24 -14.07
CA HIS A 51 25.08 -6.03 -13.34
C HIS A 51 24.36 -5.86 -11.99
N GLY A 52 23.29 -6.64 -11.72
CA GLY A 52 22.55 -6.61 -10.45
C GLY A 52 21.66 -5.37 -10.26
N TYR A 53 21.31 -4.65 -11.32
CA TYR A 53 20.34 -3.54 -11.30
C TYR A 53 18.99 -3.95 -10.72
N GLY A 54 18.54 -5.19 -10.98
CA GLY A 54 17.31 -5.73 -10.41
C GLY A 54 17.31 -5.75 -8.87
N MET A 55 18.46 -6.01 -8.24
CA MET A 55 18.61 -5.97 -6.79
C MET A 55 18.57 -4.54 -6.25
N PHE A 56 19.29 -3.61 -6.87
CA PHE A 56 19.30 -2.21 -6.46
C PHE A 56 17.94 -1.53 -6.62
N ALA A 57 17.30 -1.69 -7.78
CA ALA A 57 15.98 -1.12 -8.04
C ALA A 57 14.91 -1.71 -7.11
N GLY A 58 14.96 -3.03 -6.87
CA GLY A 58 14.04 -3.72 -5.97
C GLY A 58 14.15 -3.20 -4.53
N VAL A 59 15.37 -3.08 -3.99
CA VAL A 59 15.60 -2.55 -2.63
C VAL A 59 15.19 -1.07 -2.53
N LEU A 60 15.57 -0.24 -3.51
CA LEU A 60 15.26 1.18 -3.52
C LEU A 60 13.75 1.43 -3.55
N PHE A 61 13.02 0.74 -4.42
CA PHE A 61 11.56 0.86 -4.47
C PHE A 61 10.89 0.30 -3.22
N ALA A 62 11.34 -0.84 -2.69
CA ALA A 62 10.79 -1.40 -1.45
C ALA A 62 10.98 -0.44 -0.26
N ALA A 63 12.14 0.21 -0.17
CA ALA A 63 12.43 1.23 0.84
C ALA A 63 11.50 2.45 0.72
N VAL A 64 11.13 2.86 -0.49
CA VAL A 64 10.19 3.98 -0.74
C VAL A 64 8.73 3.57 -0.52
N LEU A 65 8.33 2.36 -0.94
CA LEU A 65 6.95 1.89 -0.83
C LEU A 65 6.57 1.47 0.60
N SER A 66 7.53 1.02 1.41
CA SER A 66 7.30 0.64 2.81
C SER A 66 6.69 1.76 3.67
N PRO A 67 7.25 3.00 3.70
CA PRO A 67 6.63 4.09 4.45
C PRO A 67 5.27 4.51 3.88
N VAL A 68 5.05 4.39 2.56
CA VAL A 68 3.73 4.63 1.94
C VAL A 68 2.70 3.61 2.43
N ALA A 69 3.06 2.33 2.44
CA ALA A 69 2.21 1.27 2.99
C ALA A 69 1.89 1.51 4.49
N LEU A 70 2.90 1.93 5.26
CA LEU A 70 2.76 2.21 6.69
C LEU A 70 1.86 3.42 6.95
N ALA A 71 1.98 4.47 6.13
CA ALA A 71 1.11 5.64 6.18
C ALA A 71 -0.35 5.28 5.85
N LEU A 72 -0.58 4.49 4.78
CA LEU A 72 -1.92 4.00 4.41
C LEU A 72 -2.52 3.12 5.51
N TRP A 73 -1.71 2.25 6.14
CA TRP A 73 -2.14 1.42 7.26
C TRP A 73 -2.53 2.25 8.49
N LEU A 74 -1.71 3.23 8.87
CA LEU A 74 -2.01 4.13 9.99
C LEU A 74 -3.26 4.96 9.71
N LEU A 75 -3.45 5.41 8.47
CA LEU A 75 -4.64 6.12 8.05
C LEU A 75 -5.89 5.23 8.14
N TYR A 76 -5.82 3.99 7.67
CA TYR A 76 -6.90 3.02 7.84
C TYR A 76 -7.21 2.76 9.32
N ARG A 77 -6.18 2.59 10.15
CA ARG A 77 -6.32 2.34 11.58
C ARG A 77 -6.91 3.54 12.34
N SER A 78 -6.52 4.76 11.99
CA SER A 78 -7.07 5.97 12.61
C SER A 78 -8.54 6.16 12.26
N MET A 79 -8.91 5.89 10.98
CA MET A 79 -10.30 5.88 10.56
C MET A 79 -11.12 4.82 11.29
N ARG A 80 -10.57 3.61 11.48
CA ARG A 80 -11.24 2.54 12.24
C ARG A 80 -11.44 2.90 13.72
N ARG A 81 -10.47 3.57 14.36
CA ARG A 81 -10.58 3.99 15.77
C ARG A 81 -11.60 5.11 15.99
N ARG A 82 -11.93 5.89 14.96
CA ARG A 82 -12.95 6.94 15.01
C ARG A 82 -14.39 6.44 14.81
N ASP A 83 -14.55 5.17 14.44
CA ASP A 83 -15.84 4.51 14.18
C ASP A 83 -16.30 3.59 15.34
N ASN A 84 -15.48 3.43 16.39
CA ASN A 84 -15.76 2.63 17.60
C ASN A 84 -15.79 3.55 18.82
#